data_AF-A0AA96R755-F1
#
_entry.id   AF-A0AA96R755-F1
#
_cell.length_a   1.000
_cell.length_b   1.000
_cell.length_c   1.000
_cell.angle_alpha   90.00
_cell.angle_beta   90.00
_cell.angle_gamma   90.00
#
_symmetry.space_group_name_H-M   'P 1'
#
loop_
_entity.id
_entity.type
_entity.pdbx_description
1 polymer ?
#
loop_
_entity_poly.entity_id
_entity_poly.type
_entity_poly.pdbx_seq_one_letter_code
_entity_poly.pdbx_strand_id
1 'polypeptide(L)'
;MMIQKVKNISLSALAEALSIVEALKTNQVDKLPLTADIPPTSGLQRPDLWASLLTIKQTPAFTPLVKTVADSEVKLIWAEAEFCEFGWRHSREHYNTVDRWVATAELTALNTSGVDKQSFNALKTQYLARLKPLAATKNSKESCRGAVLPYIEPPKVGIADEQFTVK
;
A
#
# COMPACT_ATOMS: atom_id res chain seq x y z
N MET A 1 14.96 -16.25 18.68
CA MET A 1 13.70 -15.50 18.42
C MET A 1 13.69 -14.74 17.08
N MET A 2 14.79 -14.10 16.63
CA MET A 2 14.88 -13.49 15.27
C MET A 2 14.74 -14.50 14.12
N ILE A 3 15.39 -15.67 14.22
CA ILE A 3 15.38 -16.72 13.19
C ILE A 3 13.97 -17.22 12.87
N GLN A 4 13.08 -17.28 13.87
CA GLN A 4 11.72 -17.80 13.71
C GLN A 4 10.79 -16.79 13.03
N LYS A 5 11.02 -15.48 13.20
CA LYS A 5 10.23 -14.44 12.53
C LYS A 5 10.61 -14.29 11.05
N VAL A 6 11.90 -14.33 10.70
CA VAL A 6 12.36 -14.33 9.29
C VAL A 6 11.83 -15.56 8.54
N LYS A 7 11.75 -16.72 9.23
CA LYS A 7 11.19 -17.95 8.68
C LYS A 7 9.68 -17.87 8.39
N ASN A 8 8.92 -17.09 9.15
CA ASN A 8 7.47 -16.94 8.93
C ASN A 8 7.13 -15.98 7.77
N ILE A 9 7.98 -14.98 7.50
CA ILE A 9 7.80 -14.00 6.40
C ILE A 9 8.01 -14.66 5.04
N SER A 10 9.11 -15.42 4.92
CA SER A 10 9.39 -16.19 3.71
C SER A 10 8.25 -17.16 3.40
N LEU A 11 7.58 -17.70 4.42
CA LEU A 11 6.43 -18.59 4.24
C LEU A 11 5.17 -17.87 3.76
N SER A 12 4.83 -16.67 4.26
CA SER A 12 3.62 -15.97 3.77
C SER A 12 3.80 -15.46 2.34
N ALA A 13 4.96 -14.85 2.04
CA ALA A 13 5.27 -14.40 0.69
C ALA A 13 5.36 -15.57 -0.31
N LEU A 14 5.91 -16.71 0.12
CA LEU A 14 5.93 -17.93 -0.68
C LEU A 14 4.52 -18.50 -0.89
N ALA A 15 3.67 -18.51 0.14
CA ALA A 15 2.29 -18.98 0.02
C ALA A 15 1.49 -18.11 -0.96
N GLU A 16 1.64 -16.79 -0.89
CA GLU A 16 1.01 -15.85 -1.81
C GLU A 16 1.53 -16.03 -3.25
N ALA A 17 2.85 -16.16 -3.42
CA ALA A 17 3.45 -16.42 -4.73
C ALA A 17 2.99 -17.76 -5.32
N LEU A 18 2.88 -18.82 -4.51
CA LEU A 18 2.37 -20.12 -4.96
C LEU A 18 0.90 -20.01 -5.38
N SER A 19 0.07 -19.32 -4.60
CA SER A 19 -1.34 -19.06 -4.95
C SER A 19 -1.47 -18.36 -6.29
N ILE A 20 -0.66 -17.32 -6.54
CA ILE A 20 -0.62 -16.61 -7.81
C ILE A 20 -0.19 -17.54 -8.95
N VAL A 21 0.89 -18.29 -8.79
CA VAL A 21 1.38 -19.23 -9.80
C VAL A 21 0.32 -20.30 -10.13
N GLU A 22 -0.39 -20.81 -9.14
CA GLU A 22 -1.42 -21.82 -9.34
C GLU A 22 -2.65 -21.25 -10.05
N ALA A 23 -3.07 -20.03 -9.71
CA ALA A 23 -4.12 -19.32 -10.44
C ALA A 23 -3.73 -19.05 -11.90
N LEU A 24 -2.49 -18.63 -12.16
CA LEU A 24 -1.98 -18.44 -13.52
C LEU A 24 -1.96 -19.75 -14.32
N LYS A 25 -1.49 -20.86 -13.72
CA LYS A 25 -1.46 -22.19 -14.35
C LYS A 25 -2.86 -22.71 -14.68
N THR A 26 -3.84 -22.41 -13.84
CA THR A 26 -5.23 -22.89 -14.00
C THR A 26 -6.13 -21.90 -14.74
N ASN A 27 -5.57 -20.82 -15.28
CA ASN A 27 -6.28 -19.74 -15.97
C ASN A 27 -7.40 -19.09 -15.12
N GLN A 28 -7.17 -18.99 -13.81
CA GLN A 28 -8.08 -18.38 -12.83
C GLN A 28 -7.62 -16.96 -12.44
N VAL A 29 -7.05 -16.22 -13.40
CA VAL A 29 -6.46 -14.88 -13.17
C VAL A 29 -7.49 -13.89 -12.63
N ASP A 30 -8.75 -14.01 -13.04
CA ASP A 30 -9.87 -13.17 -12.59
C ASP A 30 -10.18 -13.33 -11.08
N LYS A 31 -9.68 -14.40 -10.45
CA LYS A 31 -9.84 -14.65 -9.01
C LYS A 31 -8.70 -14.07 -8.18
N LEU A 32 -7.65 -13.52 -8.81
CA LEU A 32 -6.53 -12.92 -8.09
C LEU A 32 -6.90 -11.51 -7.62
N PRO A 33 -6.65 -11.17 -6.34
CA PRO A 33 -6.83 -9.81 -5.88
C PRO A 33 -5.82 -8.89 -6.58
N LEU A 34 -6.30 -7.78 -7.13
CA LEU A 34 -5.44 -6.74 -7.73
C LEU A 34 -4.74 -5.87 -6.68
N THR A 35 -5.16 -5.98 -5.42
CA THR A 35 -4.61 -5.25 -4.28
C THR A 35 -4.14 -6.23 -3.22
N ALA A 36 -2.90 -6.06 -2.76
CA ALA A 36 -2.41 -6.69 -1.54
C ALA A 36 -2.43 -5.69 -0.38
N ASP A 37 -2.57 -6.23 0.83
CA ASP A 37 -2.36 -5.49 2.07
C ASP A 37 -0.88 -5.18 2.28
N ILE A 38 -0.58 -4.20 3.13
CA ILE A 38 0.79 -3.91 3.53
C ILE A 38 1.35 -5.12 4.30
N PRO A 39 2.47 -5.71 3.89
CA PRO A 39 2.98 -6.90 4.55
C PRO A 39 3.24 -6.64 6.05
N PRO A 40 2.86 -7.56 6.95
CA PRO A 40 3.00 -7.43 8.42
C PRO A 40 4.44 -7.34 8.95
N THR A 41 5.43 -7.14 8.10
CA THR A 41 6.82 -6.94 8.50
C THR A 41 7.48 -5.79 7.77
N SER A 42 6.76 -5.09 6.90
CA SER A 42 7.24 -3.91 6.21
C SER A 42 7.37 -2.73 7.18
N GLY A 43 8.49 -2.02 7.15
CA GLY A 43 8.60 -0.76 7.88
C GLY A 43 7.59 0.28 7.36
N LEU A 44 7.21 1.21 8.23
CA LEU A 44 6.27 2.29 7.93
C LEU A 44 6.91 3.68 8.17
N GLN A 45 8.22 3.84 7.98
CA GLN A 45 8.90 5.15 8.16
C GLN A 45 8.28 6.25 7.30
N ARG A 46 7.72 5.92 6.13
CA ARG A 46 6.97 6.84 5.26
C ARG A 46 5.47 6.50 5.21
N PRO A 47 4.71 6.79 6.28
CA PRO A 47 3.26 6.50 6.33
C PRO A 47 2.46 7.39 5.36
N ASP A 48 3.03 8.53 4.96
CA ASP A 48 2.48 9.43 3.95
C ASP A 48 2.41 8.80 2.56
N LEU A 49 3.48 8.10 2.14
CA LEU A 49 3.52 7.42 0.84
C LEU A 49 2.56 6.23 0.79
N TRP A 50 2.49 5.46 1.88
CA TRP A 50 1.50 4.39 2.00
C TRP A 50 0.06 4.92 1.97
N ALA A 51 -0.23 6.02 2.65
CA ALA A 51 -1.56 6.63 2.63
C ALA A 51 -1.98 7.04 1.21
N SER A 52 -1.07 7.60 0.42
CA SER A 52 -1.28 7.92 -0.99
C SER A 52 -1.65 6.69 -1.82
N LEU A 53 -0.84 5.63 -1.72
CA LEU A 53 -1.04 4.40 -2.49
C LEU A 53 -2.36 3.70 -2.13
N LEU A 54 -2.68 3.62 -0.84
CA LEU A 54 -3.94 3.07 -0.37
C LEU A 54 -5.15 3.90 -0.84
N THR A 55 -5.01 5.23 -0.89
CA THR A 55 -6.07 6.11 -1.42
C THR A 55 -6.29 5.86 -2.91
N ILE A 56 -5.22 5.76 -3.71
CA ILE A 56 -5.33 5.49 -5.15
C ILE A 56 -6.06 4.18 -5.41
N LYS A 57 -5.76 3.11 -4.64
CA LYS A 57 -6.44 1.80 -4.72
C LYS A 57 -7.96 1.87 -4.54
N GLN A 58 -8.48 2.91 -3.88
CA GLN A 58 -9.92 3.11 -3.67
C GLN A 58 -10.58 3.98 -4.73
N THR A 59 -9.87 4.39 -5.78
CA THR A 59 -10.42 5.31 -6.79
C THR A 59 -10.52 4.65 -8.15
N PRO A 60 -11.37 5.15 -9.07
CA PRO A 60 -11.38 4.71 -10.45
C PRO A 60 -10.02 4.85 -11.16
N ALA A 61 -9.12 5.70 -10.64
CA ALA A 61 -7.76 5.86 -11.14
C ALA A 61 -6.85 4.64 -10.89
N PHE A 62 -7.27 3.67 -10.07
CA PHE A 62 -6.44 2.50 -9.79
C PHE A 62 -6.16 1.65 -11.03
N THR A 63 -7.17 1.40 -11.87
CA THR A 63 -7.06 0.53 -13.06
C THR A 63 -5.89 0.91 -13.98
N PRO A 64 -5.72 2.16 -14.42
CA PRO A 64 -4.55 2.55 -15.21
C PRO A 64 -3.24 2.66 -14.40
N LEU A 65 -3.31 2.71 -13.07
CA LEU A 65 -2.16 2.90 -12.17
C LEU A 65 -1.67 1.62 -11.48
N VAL A 66 -2.31 0.45 -11.70
CA VAL A 66 -1.99 -0.82 -11.00
C VAL A 66 -0.49 -1.08 -10.97
N LYS A 67 0.19 -0.98 -12.11
CA LYS A 67 1.64 -1.20 -12.21
C LYS A 67 2.43 -0.20 -11.36
N THR A 68 2.17 1.09 -11.51
CA THR A 68 2.90 2.15 -10.78
C THR A 68 2.69 2.02 -9.27
N VAL A 69 1.47 1.68 -8.84
CA VAL A 69 1.15 1.43 -7.43
C VAL A 69 1.93 0.23 -6.92
N ALA A 70 1.87 -0.92 -7.61
CA ALA A 70 2.59 -2.13 -7.19
C ALA A 70 4.11 -1.92 -7.14
N ASP A 71 4.70 -1.28 -8.17
CA ASP A 71 6.13 -0.98 -8.22
C ASP A 71 6.54 -0.05 -7.06
N SER A 72 5.69 0.93 -6.72
CA SER A 72 5.92 1.85 -5.58
C SER A 72 5.88 1.11 -4.24
N GLU A 73 4.92 0.20 -4.04
CA GLU A 73 4.81 -0.60 -2.82
C GLU A 73 6.04 -1.47 -2.61
N VAL A 74 6.46 -2.22 -3.65
CA VAL A 74 7.67 -3.06 -3.59
C VAL A 74 8.90 -2.21 -3.28
N LYS A 75 9.06 -1.07 -3.96
CA LYS A 75 10.22 -0.20 -3.75
C LYS A 75 10.21 0.44 -2.36
N LEU A 76 9.04 0.72 -1.79
CA LEU A 76 8.89 1.23 -0.43
C LEU A 76 9.25 0.17 0.60
N ILE A 77 8.80 -1.08 0.42
CA ILE A 77 9.19 -2.22 1.27
C ILE A 77 10.70 -2.41 1.25
N TRP A 78 11.34 -2.31 0.07
CA TRP A 78 12.78 -2.38 -0.03
C TRP A 78 13.49 -1.20 0.64
N ALA A 79 13.00 0.03 0.46
CA ALA A 79 13.55 1.21 1.14
C ALA A 79 13.56 1.04 2.67
N GLU A 80 12.49 0.48 3.20
CA GLU A 80 12.34 0.20 4.63
C GLU A 80 13.30 -0.91 5.08
N ALA A 81 13.44 -1.99 4.31
CA ALA A 81 14.41 -3.05 4.60
C ALA A 81 15.86 -2.52 4.61
N GLU A 82 16.24 -1.70 3.63
CA GLU A 82 17.55 -1.04 3.58
C GLU A 82 17.76 -0.09 4.75
N PHE A 83 16.71 0.67 5.13
CA PHE A 83 16.77 1.56 6.28
C PHE A 83 17.01 0.78 7.57
N CYS A 84 16.35 -0.36 7.71
CA CYS A 84 16.46 -1.23 8.87
C CYS A 84 17.84 -1.86 9.03
N GLU A 85 18.45 -2.29 7.92
CA GLU A 85 19.75 -2.96 7.95
C GLU A 85 20.92 -1.97 7.96
N PHE A 86 20.85 -0.94 7.11
CA PHE A 86 21.98 -0.05 6.82
C PHE A 86 21.72 1.44 7.14
N GLY A 87 20.50 1.79 7.53
CA GLY A 87 20.13 3.15 7.92
C GLY A 87 19.86 4.10 6.77
N TRP A 88 19.56 5.35 7.13
CA TRP A 88 19.05 6.39 6.22
C TRP A 88 19.88 6.63 4.95
N ARG A 89 21.20 6.56 5.05
CA ARG A 89 22.09 6.86 3.91
C ARG A 89 21.90 5.90 2.75
N HIS A 90 21.54 4.65 3.02
CA HIS A 90 21.32 3.62 2.02
C HIS A 90 19.88 3.64 1.50
N SER A 91 18.91 3.93 2.37
CA SER A 91 17.49 3.94 1.99
C SER A 91 17.02 5.21 1.29
N ARG A 92 17.71 6.34 1.47
CA ARG A 92 17.25 7.67 1.01
C ARG A 92 16.89 7.68 -0.46
N GLU A 93 17.73 7.11 -1.32
CA GLU A 93 17.46 7.12 -2.77
C GLU A 93 16.29 6.23 -3.18
N HIS A 94 16.03 5.17 -2.40
CA HIS A 94 14.84 4.35 -2.59
C HIS A 94 13.60 5.15 -2.21
N TYR A 95 13.59 5.83 -1.06
CA TYR A 95 12.49 6.72 -0.68
C TYR A 95 12.27 7.84 -1.68
N ASN A 96 13.32 8.51 -2.17
CA ASN A 96 13.21 9.57 -3.19
C ASN A 96 12.62 9.05 -4.51
N THR A 97 12.89 7.78 -4.84
CA THR A 97 12.32 7.14 -6.04
C THR A 97 10.83 6.90 -5.85
N VAL A 98 10.43 6.30 -4.72
CA VAL A 98 9.02 6.07 -4.40
C VAL A 98 8.25 7.39 -4.35
N ASP A 99 8.81 8.41 -3.70
CA ASP A 99 8.20 9.74 -3.57
C ASP A 99 7.83 10.33 -4.93
N ARG A 100 8.72 10.24 -5.92
CA ARG A 100 8.47 10.69 -7.30
C ARG A 100 7.39 9.89 -8.01
N TRP A 101 7.40 8.56 -7.87
CA TRP A 101 6.40 7.69 -8.48
C TRP A 101 5.01 7.92 -7.88
N VAL A 102 4.94 8.01 -6.56
CA VAL A 102 3.70 8.31 -5.82
C VAL A 102 3.18 9.69 -6.19
N ALA A 103 4.02 10.73 -6.20
CA ALA A 103 3.58 12.08 -6.58
C ALA A 103 3.00 12.13 -8.01
N THR A 104 3.61 11.39 -8.93
CA THR A 104 3.09 11.27 -10.31
C THR A 104 1.76 10.53 -10.34
N ALA A 105 1.66 9.41 -9.62
CA ALA A 105 0.44 8.61 -9.55
C ALA A 105 -0.72 9.40 -8.89
N GLU A 106 -0.45 10.18 -7.84
CA GLU A 106 -1.44 11.06 -7.22
C GLU A 106 -1.94 12.13 -8.18
N LEU A 107 -1.03 12.76 -8.92
CA LEU A 107 -1.40 13.76 -9.92
C LEU A 107 -2.26 13.15 -11.03
N THR A 108 -1.90 11.97 -11.52
CA THR A 108 -2.73 11.22 -12.48
C THR A 108 -4.09 10.86 -11.88
N ALA A 109 -4.14 10.42 -10.63
CA ALA A 109 -5.39 10.07 -9.96
C ALA A 109 -6.33 11.26 -9.81
N LEU A 110 -5.81 12.42 -9.37
CA LEU A 110 -6.58 13.64 -9.23
C LEU A 110 -7.09 14.21 -10.57
N ASN A 111 -6.44 13.86 -11.68
CA ASN A 111 -6.86 14.25 -13.03
C ASN A 111 -7.80 13.22 -13.69
N THR A 112 -8.08 12.09 -13.03
CA THR A 112 -8.94 11.03 -13.57
C THR A 112 -10.42 11.38 -13.36
N SER A 113 -11.23 11.23 -14.40
CA SER A 113 -12.68 11.45 -14.32
C SER A 113 -13.32 10.57 -13.24
N GLY A 114 -14.19 11.15 -12.42
CA GLY A 114 -14.84 10.47 -11.30
C GLY A 114 -14.06 10.46 -10.00
N VAL A 115 -12.87 11.10 -9.95
CA VAL A 115 -12.14 11.34 -8.70
C VAL A 115 -12.43 12.75 -8.19
N ASP A 116 -13.13 12.85 -7.07
CA ASP A 116 -13.29 14.11 -6.34
C ASP A 116 -12.05 14.39 -5.48
N LYS A 117 -11.42 15.56 -5.69
CA LYS A 117 -10.20 15.97 -5.00
C LYS A 117 -10.40 16.12 -3.49
N GLN A 118 -11.57 16.58 -3.05
CA GLN A 118 -11.84 16.77 -1.62
C GLN A 118 -11.95 15.40 -0.92
N SER A 119 -12.71 14.48 -1.50
CA SER A 119 -12.87 13.10 -1.03
C SER A 119 -11.54 12.35 -1.06
N PHE A 120 -10.73 12.50 -2.10
CA PHE A 120 -9.39 11.92 -2.18
C PHE A 120 -8.50 12.39 -1.01
N ASN A 121 -8.43 13.70 -0.77
CA ASN A 121 -7.61 14.26 0.29
C ASN A 121 -8.12 13.88 1.69
N ALA A 122 -9.44 13.82 1.88
CA ALA A 122 -10.05 13.36 3.12
C ALA A 122 -9.67 11.89 3.39
N LEU A 123 -9.75 11.03 2.38
CA LEU A 123 -9.38 9.63 2.48
C LEU A 123 -7.88 9.44 2.79
N LYS A 124 -7.01 10.17 2.08
CA LYS A 124 -5.56 10.18 2.37
C LYS A 124 -5.28 10.59 3.81
N THR A 125 -5.97 11.61 4.31
CA THR A 125 -5.83 12.07 5.70
C THR A 125 -6.24 10.99 6.71
N GLN A 126 -7.33 10.26 6.43
CA GLN A 126 -7.77 9.14 7.26
C GLN A 126 -6.73 8.01 7.29
N TYR A 127 -6.21 7.60 6.13
CA TYR A 127 -5.15 6.60 6.07
C TYR A 127 -3.90 7.04 6.83
N LEU A 128 -3.46 8.28 6.63
CA LEU A 128 -2.29 8.82 7.32
C LEU A 128 -2.48 8.82 8.85
N ALA A 129 -3.67 9.20 9.34
CA ALA A 129 -3.98 9.17 10.76
C ALA A 129 -3.91 7.74 11.36
N ARG A 130 -4.28 6.72 10.57
CA ARG A 130 -4.19 5.30 10.98
C ARG A 130 -2.76 4.76 10.92
N LEU A 131 -1.96 5.18 9.94
CA LEU A 131 -0.60 4.67 9.73
C LEU A 131 0.45 5.35 10.61
N LYS A 132 0.29 6.66 10.89
CA LYS A 132 1.25 7.44 11.69
C LYS A 132 1.59 6.85 13.08
N PRO A 133 0.63 6.37 13.91
CA PRO A 133 0.98 5.76 15.19
C PRO A 133 1.78 4.46 15.04
N LEU A 134 1.62 3.76 13.91
CA LEU A 134 2.30 2.51 13.60
C LEU A 134 3.75 2.73 13.14
N ALA A 135 4.04 3.91 12.61
CA ALA A 135 5.40 4.34 12.25
C ALA A 135 6.26 4.74 13.47
N ALA A 136 5.63 5.18 14.58
CA ALA A 136 6.28 5.96 15.62
C ALA A 136 6.79 5.16 16.85
N THR A 137 6.94 3.85 16.78
CA THR A 137 7.40 3.06 17.95
C THR A 137 8.90 3.20 18.20
N LYS A 138 9.27 3.55 19.43
CA LYS A 138 10.53 4.16 19.93
C LYS A 138 11.88 3.49 19.68
N ASN A 139 11.99 2.43 18.89
CA ASN A 139 13.30 1.87 18.51
C ASN A 139 13.30 1.67 17.00
N SER A 140 14.05 2.49 16.26
CA SER A 140 14.22 2.34 14.79
C SER A 140 14.80 0.98 14.37
N LYS A 141 15.32 0.19 15.33
CA LYS A 141 15.73 -1.22 15.15
C LYS A 141 14.61 -2.24 15.43
N GLU A 142 13.55 -1.87 16.13
CA GLU A 142 12.38 -2.73 16.40
C GLU A 142 11.15 -2.36 15.56
N SER A 143 11.06 -1.13 15.04
CA SER A 143 9.97 -0.65 14.19
C SER A 143 9.96 -1.25 12.78
N CYS A 144 11.00 -2.01 12.43
CA CYS A 144 11.13 -2.82 11.21
C CYS A 144 10.22 -4.07 11.21
N ARG A 145 9.23 -4.12 12.10
CA ARG A 145 8.37 -5.28 12.35
C ARG A 145 6.93 -4.97 11.99
N GLY A 146 6.75 -4.40 10.79
CA GLY A 146 5.48 -3.98 10.21
C GLY A 146 4.26 -4.22 11.07
N ALA A 147 3.78 -3.17 11.72
CA ALA A 147 2.57 -3.31 12.51
C ALA A 147 1.50 -3.98 11.64
N VAL A 148 0.91 -5.07 12.14
CA VAL A 148 -0.28 -5.66 11.53
C VAL A 148 -1.28 -4.53 11.45
N LEU A 149 -1.52 -4.05 10.24
CA LEU A 149 -2.50 -3.01 10.06
C LEU A 149 -3.84 -3.61 10.47
N PRO A 150 -4.61 -2.97 11.36
CA PRO A 150 -6.00 -3.34 11.48
C PRO A 150 -6.58 -3.22 10.07
N TYR A 151 -7.35 -4.22 9.62
CA TYR A 151 -8.03 -4.14 8.35
C TYR A 151 -8.72 -2.78 8.26
N ILE A 152 -8.21 -1.94 7.36
CA ILE A 152 -8.80 -0.65 7.11
C ILE A 152 -9.88 -0.97 6.10
N GLU A 153 -11.11 -1.15 6.59
CA GLU A 153 -12.27 -1.10 5.71
C GLU A 153 -12.13 0.17 4.88
N PRO A 154 -11.97 0.04 3.55
CA PRO A 154 -11.97 1.21 2.71
C PRO A 154 -13.32 1.89 2.89
N PRO A 155 -13.36 3.20 3.12
CA PRO A 155 -14.63 3.89 3.18
C PRO A 155 -15.33 3.64 1.85
N LYS A 156 -16.63 3.32 1.93
CA LYS A 156 -17.47 3.22 0.74
C LYS A 156 -17.32 4.53 0.00
N VAL A 157 -16.66 4.50 -1.15
CA VAL A 157 -16.67 5.64 -2.07
C VAL A 157 -18.14 5.87 -2.34
N GLY A 158 -18.61 7.08 -2.04
CA GLY A 158 -19.98 7.47 -2.35
C GLY A 158 -20.18 7.31 -3.85
N ILE A 159 -20.70 6.16 -4.26
CA ILE A 159 -21.65 6.13 -5.36
C ILE A 159 -22.73 7.07 -4.86
N ALA A 160 -22.86 8.24 -5.48
CA ALA A 160 -24.04 9.04 -5.26
C ALA A 160 -25.22 8.07 -5.44
N ASP A 161 -25.96 7.82 -4.37
CA ASP A 161 -27.24 7.14 -4.45
C ASP A 161 -28.09 8.01 -5.37
N GLU A 162 -28.03 7.71 -6.66
CA GLU A 162 -28.96 8.23 -7.63
C GLU A 162 -30.29 7.67 -7.18
N GLN A 163 -31.04 8.51 -6.48
CA GLN A 163 -32.40 8.25 -6.04
C GLN A 163 -33.21 7.89 -7.28
N PHE A 164 -33.29 6.59 -7.56
CA PHE A 164 -34.21 6.04 -8.53
C PHE A 164 -35.60 6.17 -7.89
N THR A 165 -36.15 7.37 -8.02
CA THR A 165 -37.55 7.67 -7.76
C THR A 165 -38.35 6.95 -8.83
N VAL A 166 -38.81 5.75 -8.52
CA VAL A 166 -39.90 5.12 -9.27
C VAL A 166 -41.15 5.94 -8.96
N LYS A 167 -41.61 6.71 -9.95
CA LYS A 167 -42.98 7.21 -10.01
C LYS A 167 -43.95 6.07 -10.30
#